data_AF-A0A8T4AY82-F1
#
_entry.id   AF-A0A8T4AY82-F1
#
_cell.length_a   1.000
_cell.length_b   1.000
_cell.length_c   1.000
_cell.angle_alpha   90.00
_cell.angle_beta   90.00
_cell.angle_gamma   90.00
#
_symmetry.space_group_name_H-M   'P 1'
#
loop_
_entity.id
_entity.type
_entity.pdbx_description
1 polymer ?
#
loop_
_entity_poly.entity_id
_entity_poly.type
_entity_poly.pdbx_seq_one_letter_code
_entity_poly.pdbx_strand_id
1 'polypeptide(L)'
;HDGDSIKERLKIQGGSKDLVLTDSDVIARISINNKQRQLVFSPTETSFGKDPAGLLEMPIPPAGPKFAHCLEDIIGEIKAGLNELSAAQVARKSEVEWFAKTLPNLFKADEINALLSRAKKAGRDVAGMLVERAKELGFDYDPDARGYVELPNETPESEAA
;
A
#
# COMPACT_ATOMS: atom_id res chain seq x y z
N HIS A 1 36.76 6.24 -19.38
CA HIS A 1 35.75 7.24 -19.76
C HIS A 1 34.97 7.58 -18.51
N ASP A 2 35.28 8.72 -17.89
CA ASP A 2 34.62 9.21 -16.68
C ASP A 2 33.21 9.67 -17.01
N GLY A 3 32.23 9.00 -16.41
CA GLY A 3 30.83 9.41 -16.42
C GLY A 3 30.65 10.53 -15.41
N ASP A 4 30.71 11.77 -15.90
CA ASP A 4 30.40 12.97 -15.12
C ASP A 4 28.92 12.94 -14.71
N SER A 5 28.67 12.30 -13.57
CA SER A 5 27.35 12.18 -12.97
C SER A 5 27.06 13.50 -12.27
N ILE A 6 26.46 14.45 -12.97
CA ILE A 6 26.01 15.72 -12.39
C ILE A 6 24.93 15.40 -11.35
N LYS A 7 25.34 15.19 -10.10
CA LYS A 7 24.46 15.09 -8.94
C LYS A 7 24.13 16.50 -8.49
N GLU A 8 22.94 16.96 -8.85
CA GLU A 8 22.44 18.24 -8.38
C GLU A 8 22.21 18.18 -6.86
N ARG A 9 22.83 19.10 -6.12
CA ARG A 9 22.59 19.28 -4.70
C ARG A 9 21.76 20.54 -4.50
N LEU A 10 20.68 20.43 -3.71
CA LEU A 10 20.07 21.63 -3.13
C LEU A 10 21.15 22.39 -2.38
N LYS A 11 21.32 23.69 -2.69
CA LYS A 11 22.20 24.60 -1.94
C LYS A 11 21.56 24.96 -0.59
N ILE A 12 21.24 23.94 0.19
CA ILE A 12 20.75 24.03 1.56
C ILE A 12 21.77 23.29 2.42
N GLN A 13 22.30 23.95 3.44
CA GLN A 13 23.41 23.45 4.23
C GLN A 13 22.92 22.43 5.28
N GLY A 14 23.55 21.25 5.32
CA GLY A 14 23.45 20.26 6.40
C GLY A 14 22.03 19.99 6.90
N GLY A 15 21.76 20.32 8.17
CA GLY A 15 20.54 19.97 8.87
C GLY A 15 19.25 20.60 8.31
N SER A 16 19.32 21.74 7.63
CA SER A 16 18.13 22.35 7.02
C SER A 16 17.60 21.54 5.82
N LYS A 17 18.47 20.80 5.14
CA LYS A 17 18.07 19.92 4.03
C LYS A 17 17.32 18.71 4.56
N ASP A 18 17.85 18.08 5.60
CA ASP A 18 17.23 16.89 6.20
C ASP A 18 15.89 17.24 6.85
N LEU A 19 15.78 18.44 7.44
CA LEU A 19 14.51 18.95 7.98
C LEU A 19 13.46 19.13 6.88
N VAL A 20 13.79 19.80 5.78
CA VAL A 20 12.85 19.99 4.65
C VAL A 20 12.42 18.66 4.04
N LEU A 21 13.34 17.70 3.90
CA LEU A 21 13.02 16.37 3.37
C LEU A 21 12.13 15.55 4.32
N THR A 22 12.30 15.72 5.63
CA THR A 22 11.53 15.01 6.65
C THR A 22 10.14 15.61 6.82
N ASP A 23 10.05 16.93 6.91
CA ASP A 23 8.82 17.65 7.24
C ASP A 23 7.91 17.88 6.03
N SER A 24 8.44 17.83 4.80
CA SER A 24 7.62 17.99 3.59
C SER A 24 6.94 16.68 3.22
N ASP A 25 5.62 16.68 3.02
CA ASP A 25 4.89 15.50 2.52
C ASP A 25 5.14 15.25 1.03
N VAL A 26 5.32 16.31 0.24
CA VAL A 26 5.51 16.26 -1.22
C VAL A 26 6.63 17.20 -1.62
N ILE A 27 7.49 16.75 -2.54
CA ILE A 27 8.57 17.56 -3.12
C ILE A 27 8.59 17.33 -4.62
N ALA A 28 8.50 18.42 -5.38
CA ALA A 28 8.49 18.41 -6.84
C ALA A 28 9.61 19.30 -7.39
N ARG A 29 10.16 18.90 -8.54
CA ARG A 29 11.15 19.68 -9.29
C ARG A 29 10.55 20.14 -10.62
N ILE A 30 10.79 21.39 -10.99
CA ILE A 30 10.53 21.83 -12.36
C ILE A 30 11.61 21.24 -13.30
N SER A 31 11.19 20.41 -14.25
CA SER A 31 11.98 19.96 -15.39
C SER A 31 11.49 20.63 -16.68
N ILE A 32 12.37 20.76 -17.67
CA ILE A 32 12.01 21.23 -19.01
C ILE A 32 12.30 20.10 -19.99
N ASN A 33 11.25 19.40 -20.40
CA ASN A 33 11.31 18.34 -21.40
C ASN A 33 10.59 18.85 -22.66
N ASN A 34 11.22 18.76 -23.83
CA ASN A 34 10.61 19.17 -25.10
C ASN A 34 10.03 20.59 -25.13
N LYS A 35 10.74 21.56 -24.51
CA LYS A 35 10.31 22.98 -24.36
C LYS A 35 9.04 23.18 -23.51
N GLN A 36 8.57 22.14 -22.82
CA GLN A 36 7.46 22.22 -21.88
C GLN A 36 7.98 22.07 -20.45
N ARG A 37 7.49 22.91 -19.55
CA ARG A 37 7.81 22.84 -18.12
C ARG A 37 6.93 21.76 -17.49
N GLN A 38 7.50 20.90 -16.67
CA GLN A 38 6.78 19.86 -15.93
C GLN A 38 7.27 19.82 -14.48
N LEU A 39 6.38 19.51 -13.56
CA LEU A 39 6.72 19.15 -12.19
C LEU A 39 6.96 17.65 -12.12
N VAL A 40 8.16 17.25 -11.72
CA VAL A 40 8.56 15.86 -11.52
C VAL A 40 8.60 15.59 -10.03
N PHE A 41 7.80 14.65 -9.54
CA PHE A 41 7.68 14.29 -8.12
C PHE A 41 8.51 13.05 -7.78
N SER A 42 8.78 12.21 -8.77
CA SER A 42 9.56 10.99 -8.59
C SER A 42 11.03 11.32 -8.27
N PRO A 43 11.62 10.69 -7.24
CA PRO A 43 13.05 10.76 -7.02
C PRO A 43 13.79 10.01 -8.13
N THR A 44 14.91 10.56 -8.61
CA THR A 44 15.80 9.88 -9.57
C THR A 44 17.19 9.71 -8.94
N GLU A 45 18.05 8.90 -9.55
CA GLU A 45 19.44 8.67 -9.06
C GLU A 45 20.25 9.97 -8.91
N THR A 46 19.84 11.02 -9.62
CA THR A 46 20.49 12.34 -9.65
C THR A 46 19.62 13.47 -9.10
N SER A 47 18.37 13.23 -8.68
CA SER A 47 17.43 14.29 -8.31
C SER A 47 16.51 13.93 -7.14
N PHE A 48 16.22 14.94 -6.32
CA PHE A 48 15.33 14.84 -5.16
C PHE A 48 13.86 14.93 -5.60
N GLY A 49 13.00 14.12 -4.97
CA GLY A 49 11.56 14.13 -5.15
C GLY A 49 10.88 13.34 -4.03
N LYS A 50 9.65 13.70 -3.67
CA LYS A 50 8.81 12.93 -2.75
C LYS A 50 7.43 12.85 -3.36
N ASP A 51 7.08 11.64 -3.79
CA ASP A 51 5.81 11.33 -4.45
C ASP A 51 5.01 10.35 -3.58
N PRO A 52 4.36 10.83 -2.51
CA PRO A 52 3.58 9.95 -1.65
C PRO A 52 2.32 9.44 -2.35
N ALA A 53 1.83 10.13 -3.39
CA ALA A 53 0.56 9.87 -4.05
C ALA A 53 0.68 9.21 -5.45
N GLY A 54 1.89 8.93 -5.93
CA GLY A 54 2.13 8.30 -7.23
C GLY A 54 1.81 9.20 -8.43
N LEU A 55 1.94 10.52 -8.26
CA LEU A 55 1.61 11.53 -9.26
C LEU A 55 2.62 11.59 -10.42
N LEU A 56 3.83 11.03 -10.23
CA LEU A 56 4.93 10.94 -11.21
C LEU A 56 5.37 12.30 -11.78
N GLU A 57 4.65 12.82 -12.77
CA GLU A 57 4.94 14.06 -13.50
C GLU A 57 3.65 14.81 -13.84
N MET A 58 3.65 16.13 -13.66
CA MET A 58 2.53 17.01 -14.01
C MET A 58 2.97 18.18 -14.90
N PRO A 59 2.33 18.42 -16.06
CA PRO A 59 2.72 19.51 -16.95
C PRO A 59 2.31 20.87 -16.41
N ILE A 60 3.19 21.86 -16.55
CA ILE A 60 2.90 23.26 -16.26
C ILE A 60 2.46 23.94 -17.57
N PRO A 61 1.23 24.48 -17.66
CA PRO A 61 0.74 25.13 -18.85
C PRO A 61 1.50 26.44 -19.13
N PRO A 62 1.52 26.91 -20.39
CA PRO A 62 2.06 28.23 -20.71
C PRO A 62 1.24 29.35 -20.04
N ALA A 63 1.83 30.54 -19.93
CA ALA A 63 1.18 31.70 -19.33
C ALA A 63 -0.19 31.98 -19.97
N GLY A 64 -1.22 32.11 -19.12
CA GLY A 64 -2.61 32.30 -19.52
C GLY A 64 -3.57 31.94 -18.39
N PRO A 65 -4.89 31.92 -18.64
CA PRO A 65 -5.90 31.64 -17.61
C PRO A 65 -5.69 30.30 -16.89
N LYS A 66 -5.29 29.26 -17.62
CA LYS A 66 -4.99 27.93 -17.05
C LYS A 66 -3.75 27.92 -16.15
N PHE A 67 -2.78 28.81 -16.37
CA PHE A 67 -1.62 28.92 -15.49
C PHE A 67 -1.98 29.51 -14.13
N ALA A 68 -2.99 30.38 -14.06
CA ALA A 68 -3.42 31.02 -12.81
C ALA A 68 -3.90 30.01 -11.76
N HIS A 69 -4.57 28.93 -12.21
CA HIS A 69 -5.08 27.85 -11.36
C HIS A 69 -4.20 26.61 -11.31
N CYS A 70 -3.15 26.53 -12.15
CA CYS A 70 -2.33 25.33 -12.29
C CYS A 70 -1.82 24.79 -10.94
N LEU A 71 -1.27 25.66 -10.07
CA LEU A 71 -0.78 25.23 -8.76
C LEU A 71 -1.91 24.84 -7.80
N GLU A 72 -3.08 25.47 -7.93
CA GLU A 72 -4.28 25.12 -7.14
C GLU A 72 -4.75 23.71 -7.51
N ASP A 73 -4.85 23.42 -8.81
CA ASP A 73 -5.24 22.11 -9.34
C ASP A 73 -4.27 21.01 -8.88
N ILE A 74 -2.96 21.25 -9.04
CA ILE A 74 -1.88 20.36 -8.58
C ILE A 74 -1.98 20.07 -7.08
N ILE A 75 -2.19 21.09 -6.25
CA ILE A 75 -2.36 20.93 -4.81
C ILE A 75 -3.63 20.14 -4.50
N GLY A 76 -4.70 20.34 -5.28
CA GLY A 76 -5.93 19.57 -5.20
C GLY A 76 -5.70 18.07 -5.45
N GLU A 77 -5.01 17.73 -6.54
CA GLU A 77 -4.67 16.34 -6.88
C GLU A 77 -3.79 15.68 -5.81
N ILE A 78 -2.77 16.39 -5.31
CA ILE A 78 -1.93 15.93 -4.20
C ILE A 78 -2.76 15.59 -2.97
N LYS A 79 -3.64 16.51 -2.56
CA LYS A 79 -4.51 16.30 -1.39
C LYS A 79 -5.46 15.13 -1.59
N ALA A 80 -6.01 14.98 -2.80
CA ALA A 80 -6.90 13.87 -3.12
C ALA A 80 -6.16 12.52 -2.98
N GLY A 81 -4.98 12.39 -3.56
CA GLY A 81 -4.18 11.17 -3.47
C GLY A 81 -3.74 10.83 -2.03
N LEU A 82 -3.33 11.84 -1.26
CA LEU A 82 -2.99 11.66 0.17
C LEU A 82 -4.20 11.19 0.99
N ASN A 83 -5.38 11.76 0.74
CA ASN A 83 -6.61 11.36 1.42
C ASN A 83 -7.05 9.94 1.04
N GLU A 84 -6.91 9.55 -0.23
CA GLU A 84 -7.23 8.19 -0.69
C GLU A 84 -6.32 7.14 -0.03
N LEU A 85 -5.02 7.43 0.05
CA LEU A 85 -4.06 6.56 0.77
C LEU A 85 -4.42 6.44 2.25
N SER A 86 -4.78 7.55 2.90
CA SER A 86 -5.24 7.54 4.28
C SER A 86 -6.50 6.69 4.45
N ALA A 87 -7.48 6.83 3.54
CA ALA A 87 -8.70 6.03 3.56
C ALA A 87 -8.42 4.52 3.37
N ALA A 88 -7.53 4.17 2.44
CA ALA A 88 -7.10 2.78 2.21
C ALA A 88 -6.39 2.19 3.44
N GLN A 89 -5.52 2.97 4.09
CA GLN A 89 -4.86 2.59 5.33
C GLN A 89 -5.86 2.37 6.48
N VAL A 90 -6.83 3.28 6.64
CA VAL A 90 -7.89 3.16 7.64
C VAL A 90 -8.74 1.91 7.37
N ALA A 91 -9.19 1.70 6.13
CA ALA A 91 -9.98 0.53 5.75
C ALA A 91 -9.23 -0.78 6.04
N ARG A 92 -7.93 -0.85 5.71
CA ARG A 92 -7.09 -2.00 6.06
C ARG A 92 -6.99 -2.22 7.56
N LYS A 93 -6.74 -1.15 8.33
CA LYS A 93 -6.65 -1.24 9.80
C LYS A 93 -7.98 -1.76 10.38
N SER A 94 -9.11 -1.27 9.88
CA SER A 94 -10.43 -1.74 10.29
C SER A 94 -10.66 -3.22 9.95
N GLU A 95 -10.23 -3.70 8.78
CA GLU A 95 -10.30 -5.13 8.44
C GLU A 95 -9.47 -5.98 9.40
N VAL A 96 -8.21 -5.60 9.65
CA VAL A 96 -7.33 -6.31 10.60
C VAL A 96 -7.96 -6.39 11.98
N GLU A 97 -8.48 -5.28 12.51
CA GLU A 97 -9.14 -5.22 13.81
C GLU A 97 -10.42 -6.07 13.85
N TRP A 98 -11.21 -6.07 12.76
CA TRP A 98 -12.42 -6.86 12.65
C TRP A 98 -12.13 -8.36 12.65
N PHE A 99 -11.13 -8.81 11.88
CA PHE A 99 -10.71 -10.21 11.84
C PHE A 99 -10.14 -10.66 13.19
N ALA A 100 -9.30 -9.84 13.83
CA ALA A 100 -8.75 -10.14 15.15
C ALA A 100 -9.85 -10.34 16.23
N LYS A 101 -10.96 -9.61 16.13
CA LYS A 101 -12.11 -9.77 17.04
C LYS A 101 -13.05 -10.91 16.65
N THR A 102 -13.19 -11.19 15.36
CA THR A 102 -14.18 -12.15 14.85
C THR A 102 -13.68 -13.58 14.88
N LEU A 103 -12.44 -13.82 14.41
CA LEU A 103 -11.88 -15.17 14.26
C LEU A 103 -11.91 -16.02 15.54
N PRO A 104 -11.62 -15.48 16.75
CA PRO A 104 -11.67 -16.26 17.99
C PRO A 104 -13.06 -16.81 18.33
N ASN A 105 -14.12 -16.23 17.76
CA ASN A 105 -15.51 -16.63 17.98
C ASN A 105 -16.04 -17.61 16.93
N LEU A 106 -15.22 -18.00 15.96
CA LEU A 106 -15.57 -18.97 14.94
C LEU A 106 -15.08 -20.35 15.35
N PHE A 107 -15.89 -21.37 15.12
CA PHE A 107 -15.58 -22.74 15.55
C PHE A 107 -15.83 -23.78 14.47
N LYS A 108 -16.46 -23.42 13.34
CA LYS A 108 -16.82 -24.35 12.28
C LYS A 108 -16.10 -24.05 10.98
N ALA A 109 -15.83 -25.10 10.20
CA ALA A 109 -15.17 -24.98 8.89
C ALA A 109 -15.96 -24.07 7.93
N ASP A 110 -17.29 -24.15 7.93
CA ASP A 110 -18.16 -23.30 7.10
C ASP A 110 -18.00 -21.80 7.40
N GLU A 111 -17.85 -21.45 8.67
CA GLU A 111 -17.69 -20.05 9.11
C GLU A 111 -16.35 -19.47 8.67
N ILE A 112 -15.29 -20.29 8.74
CA ILE A 112 -13.96 -19.96 8.24
C ILE A 112 -13.99 -19.80 6.71
N ASN A 113 -14.65 -20.74 6.02
CA ASN A 113 -14.80 -20.73 4.56
C ASN A 113 -15.59 -19.51 4.05
N ALA A 114 -16.59 -19.05 4.80
CA ALA A 114 -17.34 -17.85 4.48
C ALA A 114 -16.46 -16.58 4.44
N LEU A 115 -15.36 -16.55 5.21
CA LEU A 115 -14.48 -15.38 5.31
C LEU A 115 -13.24 -15.45 4.41
N LEU A 116 -12.98 -16.59 3.78
CA LEU A 116 -11.79 -16.86 2.96
C LEU A 116 -11.63 -15.84 1.81
N SER A 117 -12.72 -15.50 1.11
CA SER A 117 -12.68 -14.49 0.04
C SER A 117 -12.44 -13.07 0.58
N ARG A 118 -12.96 -12.73 1.75
CA ARG A 118 -12.78 -11.40 2.36
C ARG A 118 -11.35 -11.24 2.85
N ALA A 119 -10.81 -12.26 3.52
CA ALA A 119 -9.44 -12.27 4.01
C ALA A 119 -8.42 -12.12 2.87
N LYS A 120 -8.61 -12.84 1.75
CA LYS A 120 -7.77 -12.72 0.55
C LYS A 120 -7.75 -11.31 -0.04
N LYS A 121 -8.88 -10.60 -0.02
CA LYS A 121 -8.99 -9.21 -0.49
C LYS A 121 -8.36 -8.21 0.47
N ALA A 122 -8.43 -8.47 1.79
CA ALA A 122 -7.91 -7.58 2.82
C ALA A 122 -6.37 -7.57 2.90
N GLY A 123 -5.71 -8.69 2.59
CA GLY A 123 -4.26 -8.78 2.54
C GLY A 123 -3.70 -10.13 3.01
N ARG A 124 -2.40 -10.35 2.79
CA ARG A 124 -1.71 -11.58 3.19
C ARG A 124 -1.67 -11.78 4.70
N ASP A 125 -1.53 -10.70 5.44
CA ASP A 125 -1.56 -10.66 6.90
C ASP A 125 -2.91 -11.14 7.45
N VAL A 126 -4.01 -10.59 6.94
CA VAL A 126 -5.38 -11.01 7.32
C VAL A 126 -5.67 -12.45 6.90
N ALA A 127 -5.24 -12.86 5.69
CA ALA A 127 -5.33 -14.25 5.26
C ALA A 127 -4.55 -15.19 6.19
N GLY A 128 -3.38 -14.76 6.67
CA GLY A 128 -2.58 -15.49 7.66
C GLY A 128 -3.34 -15.70 8.97
N MET A 129 -4.03 -14.68 9.49
CA MET A 129 -4.83 -14.81 10.72
C MET A 129 -5.93 -15.88 10.59
N LEU A 130 -6.59 -15.94 9.43
CA LEU A 130 -7.63 -16.94 9.15
C LEU A 130 -7.04 -18.35 9.04
N VAL A 131 -5.87 -18.49 8.42
CA VAL A 131 -5.14 -19.78 8.35
C VAL A 131 -4.76 -20.27 9.75
N GLU A 132 -4.21 -19.39 10.60
CA GLU A 132 -3.85 -19.76 11.97
C GLU A 132 -5.09 -20.18 12.77
N ARG A 133 -6.21 -19.47 12.62
CA ARG A 133 -7.47 -19.88 13.28
C ARG A 133 -7.97 -21.25 12.80
N ALA A 134 -7.88 -21.52 11.49
CA ALA A 134 -8.28 -22.83 10.95
C ALA A 134 -7.41 -23.96 11.53
N LYS A 135 -6.10 -23.74 11.65
CA LYS A 135 -5.17 -24.71 12.27
C LYS A 135 -5.48 -24.93 13.75
N GLU A 136 -5.78 -23.88 14.52
CA GLU A 136 -6.18 -24.00 15.93
C GLU A 136 -7.43 -24.88 16.10
N LEU A 137 -8.34 -24.85 15.14
CA LEU A 137 -9.56 -25.65 15.11
C LEU A 137 -9.35 -27.05 14.53
N GLY A 138 -8.15 -27.37 14.04
CA GLY A 138 -7.84 -28.67 13.44
C GLY A 138 -8.40 -28.85 12.02
N PHE A 139 -8.63 -27.76 11.30
CA PHE A 139 -9.06 -27.81 9.90
C PHE A 139 -7.86 -27.77 8.95
N ASP A 140 -7.95 -28.53 7.85
CA ASP A 140 -6.95 -28.52 6.79
C ASP A 140 -7.53 -27.95 5.49
N TYR A 141 -6.69 -27.34 4.66
CA TYR A 141 -7.12 -26.73 3.40
C TYR A 141 -7.17 -27.79 2.30
N ASP A 142 -8.38 -28.11 1.84
CA ASP A 142 -8.61 -28.99 0.71
C ASP A 142 -8.53 -28.20 -0.62
N PRO A 143 -7.57 -28.51 -1.51
CA PRO A 143 -7.44 -27.84 -2.80
C PRO A 143 -8.57 -28.19 -3.78
N ASP A 144 -9.22 -29.35 -3.64
CA ASP A 144 -10.31 -29.80 -4.51
C ASP A 144 -11.62 -29.11 -4.11
N ALA A 145 -11.92 -29.05 -2.80
CA ALA A 145 -13.05 -28.29 -2.27
C ALA A 145 -12.78 -26.76 -2.21
N ARG A 146 -11.53 -26.34 -2.42
CA ARG A 146 -11.04 -24.95 -2.33
C ARG A 146 -11.36 -24.27 -1.00
N GLY A 147 -11.43 -25.03 0.09
CA GLY A 147 -11.81 -24.57 1.41
C GLY A 147 -11.23 -25.44 2.51
N TYR A 148 -11.44 -25.03 3.76
CA TYR A 148 -11.08 -25.78 4.95
C TYR A 148 -12.08 -26.89 5.21
N VAL A 149 -11.58 -28.08 5.53
CA VAL A 149 -12.35 -29.27 5.92
C VAL A 149 -11.90 -29.78 7.28
N GLU A 150 -12.82 -30.41 8.01
CA GLU A 150 -12.48 -31.09 9.27
C GLU A 150 -11.57 -32.29 8.97
N LEU A 151 -10.46 -32.40 9.71
CA LEU A 151 -9.67 -33.63 9.67
C LEU A 151 -10.54 -34.77 10.20
N PRO A 152 -10.71 -35.89 9.45
CA PRO A 152 -11.40 -37.04 10.00
C PRO A 152 -10.62 -37.49 11.23
N ASN A 153 -11.27 -37.49 12.40
CA ASN A 153 -10.73 -38.10 13.60
C ASN A 153 -10.30 -39.53 13.22
N GLU A 154 -8.99 -39.80 13.28
CA GLU A 154 -8.51 -41.17 13.39
C GLU A 154 -9.13 -41.73 14.67
N THR A 155 -10.28 -42.39 14.51
CA THR A 155 -10.77 -43.29 15.53
C THR A 155 -9.71 -44.37 15.60
N PRO A 156 -9.03 -44.61 16.73
CA PRO A 156 -8.19 -45.78 16.83
C PRO A 156 -9.13 -46.97 16.64
N GLU A 157 -9.05 -47.61 15.48
CA GLU A 157 -9.70 -48.89 15.23
C GLU A 157 -9.17 -49.84 16.30
N SER A 158 -10.04 -50.09 17.27
CA SER A 158 -10.05 -51.30 18.06
C SER A 158 -10.05 -52.48 17.10
N GLU A 159 -8.89 -53.07 16.84
CA GLU A 159 -8.79 -54.45 16.38
C GLU A 159 -8.22 -55.30 17.50
N ALA A 160 -9.12 -56.10 18.07
CA ALA A 160 -8.81 -57.28 18.84
C ALA A 160 -8.47 -58.42 17.87
N ALA A 161 -7.34 -59.09 18.10
CA ALA A 161 -7.11 -60.50 17.81
C ALA A 161 -5.91 -61.00 18.61
#